data_AF-G0QEQ4-F1
#
_entry.id   AF-G0QEQ4-F1
#
_cell.length_a   1.000
_cell.length_b   1.000
_cell.length_c   1.000
_cell.angle_alpha   90.00
_cell.angle_beta   90.00
_cell.angle_gamma   90.00
#
_symmetry.space_group_name_H-M   'P 1'
#
loop_
_entity.id
_entity.type
_entity.pdbx_description
1 polymer ?
#
loop_
_entity_poly.entity_id
_entity_poly.type
_entity_poly.pdbx_seq_one_letter_code
_entity_poly.pdbx_strand_id
1 'polypeptide(L)' 'MRDILIHQYFSVDMEVVWNTVQKTIPELKENIEDMKED' A
#
# COMPACT_ATOMS: atom_id res chain seq x y z
N MET A 1 2.87 -7.99 2.10
CA MET A 1 2.48 -7.09 3.21
C MET A 1 1.12 -7.42 3.79
N ARG A 2 0.02 -7.52 3.02
CA ARG A 2 -1.30 -7.94 3.54
C ARG A 2 -1.23 -9.18 4.44
N ASP A 3 -0.59 -10.24 3.97
CA ASP A 3 -0.55 -11.50 4.73
C ASP A 3 0.20 -11.36 6.05
N ILE A 4 1.25 -10.52 6.09
CA ILE A 4 2.00 -10.19 7.29
C ILE A 4 1.16 -9.32 8.23
N LEU A 5 0.49 -8.29 7.71
CA LEU A 5 -0.39 -7.42 8.49
C LEU A 5 -1.54 -8.17 9.16
N ILE A 6 -2.04 -9.26 8.56
CA ILE A 6 -3.17 -10.03 9.08
C ILE A 6 -2.70 -11.20 9.96
N HIS A 7 -1.68 -11.94 9.55
CA HIS A 7 -1.31 -13.21 10.21
C HIS A 7 -0.03 -13.14 11.05
N GLN A 8 0.78 -12.09 10.90
CA GLN A 8 2.06 -11.90 11.57
C GLN A 8 2.25 -10.44 12.01
N TYR A 9 1.18 -9.81 12.50
CA TYR A 9 1.13 -8.37 12.76
C TYR A 9 2.18 -7.88 13.78
N PHE A 10 2.68 -8.77 14.64
CA PHE A 10 3.73 -8.49 15.63
C PHE A 10 5.11 -8.27 14.99
N SER A 11 5.33 -8.73 13.76
CA SER A 11 6.58 -8.58 13.00
C SER A 11 6.47 -7.54 11.90
N VAL A 12 5.52 -6.61 12.01
CA VAL A 12 5.30 -5.59 10.99
C VAL A 12 6.38 -4.52 11.06
N ASP A 13 7.00 -4.28 9.92
CA ASP A 13 7.88 -3.14 9.72
C ASP A 13 7.06 -1.87 9.50
N MET A 14 7.12 -0.96 10.47
CA MET A 14 6.35 0.29 10.44
C MET A 14 6.84 1.29 9.40
N GLU A 15 8.11 1.25 9.02
CA GLU A 15 8.64 2.12 7.95
C GLU A 15 8.06 1.70 6.59
N VAL A 16 7.95 0.40 6.36
CA VAL A 16 7.32 -0.14 5.15
C VAL A 16 5.84 0.23 5.10
N VAL A 17 5.10 0.10 6.21
CA VAL A 17 3.69 0.51 6.27
C VAL A 17 3.55 2.01 6.02
N TRP A 18 4.37 2.84 6.66
CA TRP A 18 4.32 4.28 6.49
C TRP A 18 4.59 4.71 5.04
N ASN A 19 5.63 4.16 4.41
CA ASN A 19 5.92 4.42 3.00
C ASN A 19 4.78 3.94 2.08
N THR A 20 4.17 2.81 2.37
CA THR A 20 3.04 2.28 1.58
C THR A 20 1.85 3.24 1.60
N VAL A 21 1.51 3.79 2.77
CA VAL A 21 0.40 4.73 2.93
C VAL A 21 0.71 6.06 2.25
N GLN A 22 1.94 6.57 2.38
CA GLN A 22 2.32 7.89 1.87
C GLN A 22 2.63 7.90 0.36
N LYS A 23 3.08 6.78 -0.21
CA LYS A 23 3.58 6.73 -1.60
C LYS A 23 2.83 5.73 -2.46
N THR A 24 2.86 4.45 -2.08
CA THR A 24 2.36 3.36 -2.94
C THR A 24 0.85 3.39 -3.15
N ILE A 25 0.06 3.66 -2.09
CA ILE A 25 -1.41 3.73 -2.22
C ILE A 25 -1.84 4.96 -3.05
N PRO A 26 -1.31 6.18 -2.83
CA PRO A 26 -1.58 7.31 -3.71
C PRO A 26 -1.22 7.06 -5.18
N GLU A 27 -0.04 6.50 -5.45
CA GLU A 27 0.40 6.15 -6.81
C GLU A 27 -0.55 5.13 -7.46
N LEU A 28 -0.97 4.11 -6.71
CA LEU A 28 -1.96 3.14 -7.19
C LEU A 28 -3.28 3.80 -7.55
N LYS A 29 -3.71 4.80 -6.77
CA LYS A 29 -4.94 5.54 -7.06
C LYS A 29 -4.82 6.31 -8.37
N GLU A 30 -3.72 7.03 -8.60
CA GLU A 30 -3.47 7.75 -9.86
C GLU A 30 -3.52 6.80 -11.04
N ASN A 31 -2.80 5.67 -10.98
CA ASN A 31 -2.83 4.66 -12.03
C ASN A 31 -4.25 4.11 -12.32
N ILE A 32 -5.08 3.92 -11.29
CA ILE A 32 -6.47 3.45 -11.48
C ILE A 32 -7.34 4.51 -12.15
N GLU A 33 -7.14 5.79 -11.82
CA GLU A 33 -7.89 6.88 -12.46
C GLU A 33 -7.45 7.03 -13.92
N ASP A 34 -6.15 6.98 -14.22
CA ASP A 34 -5.64 6.99 -15.60
C ASP A 34 -6.26 5.86 -16.45
N MET A 35 -6.33 4.64 -15.90
CA MET A 35 -6.95 3.48 -16.57
C MET A 35 -8.46 3.62 -16.82
N LYS A 36 -9.16 4.51 -16.10
CA LYS A 36 -10.60 4.77 -16.32
C LYS A 36 -10.85 5.86 -17.36
N GLU A 37 -9.86 6.71 -17.62
CA GLU A 37 -9.96 7.80 -18.59
C GLU A 37 -9.70 7.31 -20.04
N ASP A 38 -9.17 6.10 -20.21
CA ASP A 38 -9.09 5.32 -21.47
C ASP A 38 -10.40 4.61 -21.85
#